data_AF-A0A3P6PZI3-F1
#
_entry.id   AF-A0A3P6PZI3-F1
#
_cell.length_a   1.000
_cell.length_b   1.000
_cell.length_c   1.000
_cell.angle_alpha   90.00
_cell.angle_beta   90.00
_cell.angle_gamma   90.00
#
_symmetry.space_group_name_H-M   'P 1'
#
loop_
_entity.id
_entity.type
_entity.pdbx_description
1 polymer ?
#
loop_
_entity_poly.entity_id
_entity_poly.type
_entity_poly.pdbx_seq_one_letter_code
_entity_poly.pdbx_strand_id
1 'polypeptide(L)'
;MYVNKFLQHDVTIATLLIALEADAEIIGDADPQYGASVTFELYRIQNEPYIKLLYSNTYSEEPQSVTHFIPGCPSASVFCPLASFLDSRKHLLPSDIEQECGLEIRQRRQSSGGAGMFC
;
A
#
# COMPACT_ATOMS: atom_id res chain seq x y z
N MET A 1 16.01 -0.83 -15.86
CA MET A 1 15.24 -1.10 -14.63
C MET A 1 15.05 0.25 -13.94
N TYR A 2 13.80 0.69 -13.82
CA TYR A 2 13.46 1.96 -13.16
C TYR A 2 12.90 1.63 -11.79
N VAL A 3 13.40 2.31 -10.76
CA VAL A 3 13.04 2.03 -9.35
C VAL A 3 12.68 3.35 -8.70
N ASN A 4 11.46 3.43 -8.16
CA ASN A 4 11.03 4.52 -7.30
C ASN A 4 11.17 4.09 -5.85
N LYS A 5 11.83 4.92 -5.03
CA LYS A 5 12.01 4.67 -3.61
C LYS A 5 11.43 5.83 -2.80
N PHE A 6 10.58 5.50 -1.84
CA PHE A 6 10.04 6.43 -0.87
C PHE A 6 10.49 6.00 0.52
N LEU A 7 11.02 6.95 1.31
CA LEU A 7 11.38 6.73 2.71
C LEU A 7 10.29 7.37 3.56
N GLN A 8 9.63 6.57 4.38
CA GLN A 8 8.47 6.96 5.17
C GLN A 8 8.52 6.30 6.55
N HIS A 9 7.49 6.54 7.35
CA HIS A 9 7.35 5.98 8.69
C HIS A 9 6.67 4.60 8.65
N ASP A 10 6.83 3.86 9.74
CA ASP A 10 6.10 2.63 10.05
C ASP A 10 4.59 2.77 9.83
N VAL A 11 3.98 3.86 10.29
CA VAL A 11 2.56 4.15 10.09
C VAL A 11 2.18 4.18 8.61
N THR A 12 3.05 4.65 7.72
CA THR A 12 2.78 4.66 6.28
C THR A 12 2.78 3.25 5.69
N ILE A 13 3.63 2.37 6.20
CA ILE A 13 3.63 0.96 5.79
C ILE A 13 2.39 0.27 6.32
N ALA A 14 2.05 0.45 7.60
CA ALA A 14 0.86 -0.14 8.21
C ALA A 14 -0.42 0.31 7.48
N THR A 15 -0.59 1.62 7.25
CA THR A 15 -1.78 2.14 6.55
C THR A 15 -1.82 1.71 5.09
N LEU A 16 -0.67 1.56 4.42
CA LEU A 16 -0.62 0.99 3.08
C LEU A 16 -1.10 -0.46 3.05
N LEU A 17 -0.70 -1.30 4.01
CA LEU A 17 -1.14 -2.69 4.09
C LEU A 17 -2.65 -2.78 4.41
N ILE A 18 -3.17 -1.88 5.25
CA ILE A 18 -4.61 -1.75 5.52
C ILE A 18 -5.35 -1.34 4.25
N ALA A 19 -4.85 -0.34 3.51
CA ALA A 19 -5.44 0.10 2.24
C ALA A 19 -5.35 -0.97 1.13
N LEU A 20 -4.47 -1.96 1.28
CA LEU A 20 -4.41 -3.14 0.43
C LEU A 20 -5.29 -4.29 0.91
N GLU A 21 -5.98 -4.12 2.05
CA GLU A 21 -6.81 -5.12 2.72
C GLU A 21 -6.05 -6.43 2.98
N ALA A 22 -4.77 -6.32 3.36
CA ALA A 22 -3.87 -7.45 3.55
C ALA A 22 -3.09 -7.37 4.88
N ASP A 23 -3.36 -6.37 5.72
CA ASP A 23 -2.70 -6.15 7.01
C ASP A 23 -2.85 -7.35 7.96
N ALA A 24 -4.05 -7.90 8.10
CA ALA A 24 -4.32 -9.02 9.00
C ALA A 24 -3.48 -10.26 8.69
N GLU A 25 -3.22 -10.53 7.41
CA GLU A 25 -2.45 -11.69 6.95
C GLU A 25 -0.93 -11.43 6.94
N ILE A 26 -0.51 -10.18 6.68
CA ILE A 26 0.90 -9.83 6.52
C ILE A 26 1.56 -9.48 7.85
N ILE A 27 0.91 -8.63 8.66
CA ILE A 27 1.46 -8.15 9.93
C ILE A 27 0.64 -8.60 11.14
N GLY A 28 -0.66 -8.90 10.97
CA GLY A 28 -1.54 -9.28 12.06
C GLY A 28 -1.62 -8.18 13.12
N ASP A 29 -1.36 -8.54 14.38
CA ASP A 29 -1.33 -7.60 15.52
C ASP A 29 0.04 -6.92 15.71
N ALA A 30 1.01 -7.14 14.81
CA ALA A 30 2.35 -6.58 14.91
C ALA A 30 2.50 -5.26 14.13
N ASP A 31 3.42 -4.42 14.58
CA ASP A 31 3.80 -3.20 13.87
C ASP A 31 5.01 -3.42 12.95
N PRO A 32 5.08 -2.72 11.80
CA PRO A 32 6.26 -2.71 10.94
C PRO A 32 7.51 -2.31 11.72
N GLN A 33 8.53 -3.16 11.72
CA GLN A 33 9.76 -2.90 12.47
C GLN A 33 10.71 -1.98 11.71
N TYR A 34 11.79 -1.56 12.37
CA TYR A 34 12.79 -0.70 11.76
C TYR A 34 13.38 -1.34 10.49
N GLY A 35 13.28 -0.60 9.38
CA GLY A 35 13.72 -1.05 8.08
C GLY A 35 12.74 -1.99 7.36
N ALA A 36 11.50 -2.08 7.84
CA ALA A 36 10.41 -2.69 7.08
C ALA A 36 10.31 -2.07 5.67
N SER A 37 9.91 -2.88 4.69
CA SER A 37 9.75 -2.43 3.32
C SER A 37 8.62 -3.15 2.60
N VAL A 38 7.90 -2.40 1.77
CA VAL A 38 6.93 -2.92 0.81
C VAL A 38 7.45 -2.58 -0.58
N THR A 39 7.52 -3.59 -1.45
CA THR A 39 8.00 -3.43 -2.84
C THR A 39 6.94 -3.90 -3.82
N PHE A 40 6.61 -3.03 -4.78
CA PHE A 40 5.75 -3.34 -5.92
C PHE A 40 6.62 -3.62 -7.13
N GLU A 41 6.61 -4.85 -7.62
CA GLU A 41 7.31 -5.26 -8.83
C GLU A 41 6.29 -5.38 -9.98
N LEU A 42 6.51 -4.62 -11.04
CA LEU A 42 5.71 -4.70 -12.27
C LEU A 42 6.43 -5.56 -13.30
N TYR A 43 5.79 -6.62 -13.75
CA TYR A 43 6.27 -7.60 -14.70
C TYR A 43 5.48 -7.56 -16.00
N ARG A 44 6.12 -7.97 -17.10
CA ARG A 44 5.46 -8.26 -18.36
C ARG A 44 5.68 -9.72 -18.72
N ILE A 45 4.62 -10.52 -18.66
CA ILE A 45 4.65 -11.97 -18.93
C ILE A 45 3.75 -12.21 -20.14
N GLN A 46 4.30 -12.80 -21.21
CA GLN A 46 3.55 -13.05 -22.46
C GLN A 46 2.82 -11.80 -23.00
N ASN A 47 3.46 -10.63 -22.86
CA ASN A 47 2.93 -9.31 -23.25
C ASN A 47 1.79 -8.76 -22.39
N GLU A 48 1.41 -9.45 -21.31
CA GLU A 48 0.42 -8.99 -20.34
C GLU A 48 1.10 -8.46 -19.06
N PRO A 49 0.57 -7.38 -18.44
CA PRO A 49 1.14 -6.81 -17.23
C PRO A 49 0.70 -7.56 -15.96
N TYR A 50 1.67 -7.87 -15.10
CA TYR A 50 1.45 -8.51 -13.80
C TYR A 50 2.13 -7.72 -12.70
N ILE A 51 1.55 -7.76 -11.51
CA ILE A 51 2.14 -7.20 -10.29
C ILE A 51 2.52 -8.32 -9.33
N LYS A 52 3.63 -8.10 -8.63
CA LYS A 52 4.06 -8.90 -7.50
C LYS A 52 4.44 -7.97 -6.36
N LEU A 53 3.85 -8.24 -5.21
CA LEU A 53 4.07 -7.52 -3.98
C LEU A 53 4.99 -8.32 -3.07
N LEU A 54 6.04 -7.66 -2.58
CA LEU A 54 6.98 -8.18 -1.61
C LEU A 54 6.90 -7.37 -0.32
N TYR A 55 7.00 -8.05 0.82
CA TYR A 55 7.09 -7.44 2.13
C TYR A 55 8.26 -8.02 2.92
N SER A 56 8.95 -7.17 3.67
CA SER A 56 9.89 -7.57 4.71
C SER A 56 9.61 -6.72 5.94
N ASN A 57 9.53 -7.34 7.12
CA ASN A 57 9.22 -6.64 8.35
C ASN A 57 10.47 -5.96 8.95
N THR A 58 11.67 -6.45 8.66
CA THR A 58 12.92 -5.89 9.20
C THR A 58 13.97 -5.68 8.11
N TYR A 59 14.97 -4.83 8.37
CA TYR A 59 16.07 -4.64 7.42
C TYR A 59 16.88 -5.91 7.09
N SER A 60 16.84 -6.93 7.96
CA SER A 60 17.61 -8.18 7.83
C SER A 60 16.81 -9.33 7.25
N GLU A 61 15.49 -9.22 7.18
CA GLU A 61 14.61 -10.26 6.67
C GLU A 61 14.57 -10.23 5.13
N GLU A 62 14.55 -11.42 4.52
CA GLU A 62 14.42 -11.56 3.07
C GLU A 62 12.98 -11.26 2.63
N PRO A 63 12.76 -10.34 1.67
CA PRO A 63 11.41 -9.98 1.23
C PRO A 63 10.61 -11.17 0.70
N GLN A 64 9.44 -11.41 1.30
CA GLN A 64 8.55 -12.51 0.94
C GLN A 64 7.42 -12.01 0.04
N SER A 65 6.96 -12.88 -0.87
CA SER A 65 5.80 -12.56 -1.71
C SER A 65 4.51 -12.63 -0.92
N VAL A 66 3.84 -11.48 -0.79
CA VAL A 66 2.56 -11.32 -0.09
C VAL A 66 1.40 -11.06 -1.06
N THR A 67 1.64 -11.29 -2.36
CA THR A 67 0.68 -10.96 -3.43
C THR A 67 -0.63 -11.74 -3.31
N HIS A 68 -0.54 -12.96 -2.83
CA HIS A 68 -1.69 -13.87 -2.68
C HIS A 68 -2.65 -13.48 -1.56
N PHE A 69 -2.22 -12.62 -0.63
CA PHE A 69 -3.08 -12.07 0.43
C PHE A 69 -3.95 -10.90 -0.05
N ILE A 70 -3.69 -10.36 -1.23
CA ILE A 70 -4.38 -9.19 -1.76
C ILE A 70 -5.71 -9.62 -2.41
N PRO A 71 -6.87 -9.13 -1.94
CA PRO A 71 -8.14 -9.33 -2.63
C PRO A 71 -8.08 -9.05 -4.15
N GLY A 72 -8.61 -9.97 -4.94
CA GLY A 72 -8.59 -9.92 -6.41
C GLY A 72 -7.37 -10.57 -7.06
N CYS A 73 -6.37 -10.98 -6.29
CA CYS A 73 -5.22 -11.72 -6.79
C CYS A 73 -5.38 -13.25 -6.62
N PRO A 74 -4.80 -14.08 -7.51
CA PRO A 74 -4.93 -15.54 -7.41
C PRO A 74 -4.13 -16.11 -6.23
N SER A 75 -4.76 -16.93 -5.38
CA SER A 75 -4.09 -17.50 -4.20
C SER A 75 -2.97 -18.49 -4.53
N ALA A 76 -2.99 -19.11 -5.72
CA ALA A 76 -2.01 -20.12 -6.15
C ALA A 76 -0.81 -19.52 -6.91
N SER A 77 -0.73 -18.19 -7.06
CA SER A 77 0.27 -17.52 -7.88
C SER A 77 0.94 -16.38 -7.11
N VAL A 78 2.25 -16.23 -7.30
CA VAL A 78 3.02 -15.06 -6.83
C VAL A 78 2.82 -13.84 -7.73
N PHE A 79 2.22 -14.02 -8.90
CA PHE A 79 1.89 -12.96 -9.85
C PHE A 79 0.39 -12.73 -9.91
N CYS A 80 0.00 -11.47 -9.89
CA CYS A 80 -1.38 -11.02 -10.01
C CYS A 80 -1.56 -10.23 -11.31
N PRO A 81 -2.55 -10.55 -12.16
CA PRO A 81 -2.86 -9.73 -13.32
C PRO A 81 -3.13 -8.29 -12.90
N LEU A 82 -2.49 -7.32 -13.56
CA LEU A 82 -2.62 -5.92 -13.17
C LEU A 82 -4.07 -5.43 -13.25
N ALA A 83 -4.84 -5.90 -14.25
CA ALA A 83 -6.24 -5.56 -14.39
C ALA A 83 -7.08 -6.01 -13.18
N SER A 84 -6.90 -7.25 -12.72
CA SER A 84 -7.60 -7.79 -11.55
C SER A 84 -7.25 -7.04 -10.27
N PHE A 85 -5.97 -6.69 -10.10
CA PHE A 85 -5.50 -5.88 -8.98
C PHE A 85 -6.15 -4.48 -9.00
N LEU A 86 -6.16 -3.80 -10.15
CA LEU A 86 -6.75 -2.46 -10.24
C LEU A 86 -8.26 -2.49 -10.00
N ASP A 87 -8.96 -3.47 -10.58
CA ASP A 87 -10.40 -3.60 -10.44
C ASP A 87 -10.82 -3.85 -8.99
N SER A 88 -10.08 -4.67 -8.22
CA SER A 88 -10.38 -4.90 -6.81
C SER A 88 -10.17 -3.67 -5.93
N ARG A 89 -9.30 -2.73 -6.35
CA ARG A 89 -8.92 -1.55 -5.56
C ARG A 89 -9.75 -0.31 -5.85
N LYS A 90 -10.54 -0.29 -6.93
CA LYS A 90 -11.34 0.89 -7.33
C LYS A 90 -12.20 1.47 -6.22
N HIS A 91 -12.76 0.62 -5.36
CA HIS A 91 -13.66 1.05 -4.29
C HIS A 91 -12.95 1.68 -3.09
N LEU A 92 -11.62 1.52 -2.98
CA LEU A 92 -10.79 2.10 -1.93
C LEU A 92 -10.13 3.42 -2.35
N LEU A 93 -10.22 3.77 -3.64
CA LEU A 93 -9.64 4.99 -4.16
C LEU A 93 -10.62 6.16 -3.90
N PRO A 94 -10.18 7.21 -3.18
CA PRO A 94 -11.01 8.38 -2.98
C PRO A 94 -11.30 9.06 -4.32
N SER A 95 -12.52 9.52 -4.50
CA SER A 95 -12.89 10.35 -5.64
C SER A 95 -12.46 11.80 -5.42
N ASP A 96 -12.52 12.26 -4.16
CA ASP A 96 -12.03 13.58 -3.74
C ASP A 96 -11.44 13.48 -2.33
N ILE A 97 -10.11 13.47 -2.25
CA ILE A 97 -9.38 13.36 -0.99
C ILE A 97 -9.68 14.53 -0.04
N GLU A 98 -9.89 15.75 -0.55
CA GLU A 98 -10.08 16.93 0.31
C GLU A 98 -11.46 16.90 0.96
N GLN A 99 -12.47 16.52 0.19
CA GLN A 99 -13.84 16.37 0.64
C GLN A 99 -13.99 15.19 1.61
N GLU A 100 -13.49 14.01 1.25
CA GLU A 100 -13.62 12.78 2.05
C GLU A 100 -12.90 12.90 3.40
N CYS A 101 -11.78 13.62 3.42
CA CYS A 101 -11.02 13.90 4.64
C CYS A 101 -11.53 15.12 5.43
N GLY A 102 -12.53 15.83 4.91
CA GLY A 102 -13.09 17.03 5.55
C GLY A 102 -12.09 18.17 5.73
N LEU A 103 -11.09 18.26 4.84
CA LEU A 103 -10.02 19.26 4.95
C LEU A 103 -10.55 20.70 4.78
N GLU A 104 -11.60 20.90 3.98
CA GLU A 104 -12.27 22.19 3.81
C GLU A 104 -12.88 22.74 5.12
N ILE A 105 -13.36 21.86 6.01
CA ILE A 105 -13.95 22.24 7.30
C ILE A 105 -12.85 22.64 8.29
N ARG A 106 -11.66 22.03 8.19
CA ARG A 106 -10.54 22.29 9.09
C ARG A 106 -9.75 23.56 8.73
N GLN A 107 -9.63 23.93 7.46
CA GLN A 107 -8.98 25.18 7.07
C GLN A 107 -9.68 26.43 7.64
N ARG A 108 -11.02 26.42 7.78
CA ARG A 108 -11.75 27.50 8.49
C ARG A 108 -11.48 27.55 9.99
N ARG A 109 -11.01 26.46 10.59
CA ARG A 109 -10.65 26.38 12.03
C ARG A 109 -9.16 26.59 12.31
N GLN A 110 -8.31 26.50 11.29
CA GLN A 110 -6.84 26.52 11.39
C GLN A 110 -6.20 27.83 10.87
N SER A 111 -6.86 28.98 11.04
CA SER A 111 -6.19 30.30 10.87
C SER A 111 -5.16 30.60 11.98
N SER A 112 -4.85 29.63 12.85
CA SER A 112 -3.84 29.74 13.90
C SER A 112 -3.10 28.40 14.10
N GLY A 113 -1.97 28.21 13.43
CA GLY A 113 -0.98 27.17 13.75
C GLY A 113 -0.91 26.05 12.72
N GLY A 114 0.12 26.10 11.87
CA GLY A 114 0.42 25.10 10.86
C GLY A 114 1.06 23.84 11.44
N ALA A 115 0.44 22.70 11.16
CA ALA A 115 1.07 21.39 11.11
C ALA A 115 0.48 20.67 9.88
N GLY A 116 1.34 20.16 9.00
CA GLY A 116 0.92 19.36 7.86
C GLY A 116 0.09 18.17 8.35
N MET A 117 -1.13 18.04 7.81
CA MET A 117 -2.17 17.20 8.35
C MET A 117 -2.40 16.02 7.41
N PHE A 118 -2.19 14.82 7.92
CA PHE A 118 -2.49 13.60 7.21
C PHE A 118 -3.97 13.26 7.34
N CYS A 119 -4.61 13.07 6.20
CA CYS A 119 -5.50 11.95 6.01
C CYS A 119 -4.61 10.74 5.66
#